data_AF-A0A4Q5QGX4-F1
#
_entry.id   AF-A0A4Q5QGX4-F1
#
_cell.length_a   1.000
_cell.length_b   1.000
_cell.length_c   1.000
_cell.angle_alpha   90.00
_cell.angle_beta   90.00
_cell.angle_gamma   90.00
#
_symmetry.space_group_name_H-M   'P 1'
#
loop_
_entity.id
_entity.type
_entity.pdbx_description
1 polymer ?
#
loop_
_entity_poly.entity_id
_entity_poly.type
_entity_poly.pdbx_seq_one_letter_code
_entity_poly.pdbx_strand_id
1 'polypeptide(L)' 'LSDAVQSCKNDKEVKEVGIEWMINQCKELKEMGAPVLHFYTMGNAEPTKRIAKEVF' A
#
# COMPACT_ATOMS: atom_id res chain seq x y z
N LEU A 1 1.13 10.67 -2.95
CA LEU A 1 0.58 9.59 -3.78
C LEU A 1 0.08 10.09 -5.15
N SER A 2 -0.83 11.07 -5.20
CA SER A 2 -1.41 11.59 -6.46
C SER A 2 -0.36 11.92 -7.53
N ASP A 3 0.64 12.73 -7.18
CA ASP A 3 1.68 13.15 -8.14
C ASP A 3 2.53 11.98 -8.66
N ALA A 4 2.77 10.99 -7.80
CA ALA A 4 3.53 9.79 -8.16
C ALA A 4 2.72 8.90 -9.12
N VAL A 5 1.40 8.78 -8.91
CA VAL A 5 0.49 8.06 -9.82
C VAL A 5 0.40 8.76 -11.17
N GLN A 6 0.33 10.10 -11.21
CA GLN A 6 0.31 10.87 -12.47
C GLN A 6 1.59 10.69 -13.30
N SER A 7 2.70 10.31 -12.67
CA SER A 7 3.98 10.07 -13.33
C SER A 7 4.11 8.65 -13.91
N CYS A 8 3.18 7.75 -13.60
CA CYS A 8 3.19 6.37 -14.06
C CYS A 8 2.72 6.26 -15.52
N LYS A 9 3.36 5.38 -16.29
CA LYS A 9 3.08 5.17 -17.71
C LYS A 9 2.11 4.02 -17.97
N ASN A 10 1.87 3.18 -16.98
CA ASN A 10 1.05 1.97 -17.10
C ASN A 10 0.54 1.50 -15.72
N ASP A 11 -0.44 0.61 -15.75
CA ASP A 11 -1.08 0.07 -14.55
C ASP A 11 -0.12 -0.69 -13.63
N LYS A 12 0.94 -1.28 -14.18
CA LYS A 12 1.95 -1.97 -13.39
C LYS A 12 2.70 -0.96 -12.51
N GLU A 13 3.13 0.15 -13.08
CA GLU A 13 3.79 1.23 -12.32
C GLU A 13 2.86 1.82 -11.25
N VAL A 14 1.58 2.06 -11.59
CA VAL A 14 0.57 2.54 -10.63
C VAL A 14 0.41 1.57 -9.46
N LYS A 15 0.38 0.27 -9.74
CA LYS A 15 0.28 -0.77 -8.72
C LYS A 15 1.51 -0.79 -7.80
N GLU A 16 2.71 -0.74 -8.37
CA GLU A 16 3.95 -0.78 -7.58
C GLU A 16 4.08 0.46 -6.68
N VAL A 17 3.85 1.67 -7.21
CA VAL A 17 3.92 2.90 -6.40
C VAL A 17 2.84 2.92 -5.30
N GLY A 18 1.67 2.37 -5.57
CA GLY A 18 0.60 2.22 -4.58
C GLY A 18 0.98 1.26 -3.44
N ILE A 19 1.65 0.14 -3.77
CA ILE A 19 2.13 -0.82 -2.77
C ILE A 19 3.20 -0.19 -1.88
N GLU A 20 4.21 0.46 -2.48
CA GLU A 20 5.29 1.12 -1.73
C GLU A 20 4.74 2.20 -0.80
N TRP A 21 3.82 3.02 -1.31
CA TRP A 21 3.20 4.08 -0.52
C TRP A 21 2.39 3.51 0.66
N MET A 22 1.61 2.44 0.42
CA MET A 22 0.81 1.82 1.49
C MET A 22 1.68 1.16 2.56
N ILE A 23 2.81 0.55 2.20
CA ILE A 23 3.76 -0.02 3.18
C ILE A 23 4.24 1.07 4.14
N ASN A 24 4.65 2.23 3.62
CA ASN A 24 5.12 3.35 4.43
C ASN A 24 4.00 3.87 5.33
N GLN A 25 2.80 4.10 4.78
CA GLN A 25 1.64 4.53 5.56
C GLN A 25 1.31 3.54 6.69
N CYS A 26 1.35 2.23 6.43
CA CYS A 26 1.09 1.21 7.44
C CYS A 26 2.13 1.23 8.57
N LYS A 27 3.41 1.47 8.25
CA LYS A 27 4.48 1.60 9.25
C LYS A 27 4.27 2.83 10.13
N GLU A 28 4.00 3.99 9.51
CA GLU A 28 3.69 5.23 10.24
C GLU A 28 2.47 5.06 11.16
N LEU A 29 1.38 4.46 10.68
CA LEU A 29 0.19 4.21 11.50
C LEU A 29 0.48 3.29 12.70
N LYS A 30 1.31 2.25 12.51
CA LYS A 30 1.74 1.38 13.62
C LYS A 30 2.59 2.13 14.63
N GLU A 31 3.52 2.98 14.17
CA GLU A 31 4.34 3.83 15.05
C GLU A 31 3.48 4.82 15.84
N MET A 32 2.41 5.34 15.24
CA MET A 32 1.41 6.19 15.90
C MET A 32 0.48 5.42 16.86
N GLY A 33 0.60 4.10 16.96
CA GLY A 33 -0.17 3.27 17.89
C GLY A 33 -1.54 2.83 17.35
N ALA A 34 -1.75 2.80 16.04
CA ALA A 34 -2.96 2.23 15.46
C ALA A 34 -3.11 0.75 15.89
N PRO A 35 -4.23 0.34 16.51
CA PRO A 35 -4.37 -0.99 17.09
C PRO A 35 -4.53 -2.09 16.03
N VAL A 36 -5.12 -1.76 14.89
CA VAL A 36 -5.39 -2.68 13.78
C VAL A 36 -5.32 -1.94 12.43
N LEU A 37 -5.02 -2.68 11.37
CA LEU A 37 -5.07 -2.20 9.99
C LEU A 37 -6.05 -3.08 9.20
N HIS A 38 -7.10 -2.47 8.64
CA HIS A 38 -8.10 -3.15 7.80
C HIS A 38 -7.91 -2.77 6.33
N PHE A 39 -7.96 -3.75 5.43
CA PHE A 39 -7.69 -3.57 4.00
C PHE A 39 -8.92 -3.94 3.16
N TYR A 40 -9.29 -3.04 2.24
CA TYR A 40 -10.25 -3.34 1.18
C TYR A 40 -9.51 -3.91 -0.03
N THR A 41 -9.57 -5.22 -0.22
CA THR A 41 -8.83 -5.93 -1.29
C THR A 41 -9.46 -5.77 -2.67
N MET A 42 -10.70 -5.30 -2.76
CA MET A 42 -11.44 -5.11 -4.01
C MET A 42 -11.42 -6.35 -4.92
N GLY A 43 -11.47 -7.55 -4.31
CA GLY A 43 -11.43 -8.83 -5.04
C GLY A 43 -10.03 -9.31 -5.44
N ASN A 44 -8.97 -8.54 -5.21
CA ASN A 44 -7.58 -8.94 -5.47
C ASN A 44 -6.71 -8.83 -4.21
N ALA A 45 -6.36 -9.98 -3.64
CA ALA A 45 -5.60 -10.03 -2.40
C ALA A 45 -4.07 -9.87 -2.57
N GLU A 46 -3.54 -9.92 -3.80
CA GLU A 46 -2.10 -9.92 -4.03
C GLU A 46 -1.39 -8.64 -3.52
N PRO A 47 -1.91 -7.41 -3.75
CA PRO A 47 -1.27 -6.20 -3.23
C PRO A 47 -1.24 -6.20 -1.70
N THR A 48 -2.38 -6.54 -1.08
CA THR A 48 -2.51 -6.62 0.38
C THR A 48 -1.57 -7.65 0.99
N LYS A 49 -1.39 -8.81 0.35
CA LYS A 49 -0.44 -9.83 0.81
C LYS A 49 1.00 -9.30 0.81
N ARG A 50 1.39 -8.57 -0.24
CA ARG A 50 2.73 -7.97 -0.34
C ARG A 50 2.94 -6.90 0.73
N ILE A 51 1.95 -6.02 0.94
CA ILE A 51 1.99 -4.99 1.99
C ILE A 51 2.12 -5.64 3.37
N ALA A 52 1.27 -6.62 3.67
CA ALA A 52 1.27 -7.28 4.98
C ALA A 52 2.61 -7.95 5.29
N LYS A 53 3.27 -8.57 4.31
CA LYS A 53 4.59 -9.21 4.48
C LYS A 53 5.71 -8.25 4.89
N GLU A 54 5.62 -6.98 4.47
CA GLU A 54 6.63 -5.96 4.80
C GLU A 54 6.31 -5.21 6.11
N VAL A 55 5.10 -5.40 6.64
CA VAL A 55 4.56 -4.67 7.80
C VAL A 55 4.46 -5.56 9.05
N PHE A 56 4.28 -6.87 8.88
CA PHE A 56 4.08 -7.87 9.94
C PHE A 56 5.02 -9.06 9.74
#